data_AF-A0A4Z2GZG0-F1
#
_entry.id   AF-A0A4Z2GZG0-F1
#
_cell.length_a   1.000
_cell.length_b   1.000
_cell.length_c   1.000
_cell.angle_alpha   90.00
_cell.angle_beta   90.00
_cell.angle_gamma   90.00
#
_symmetry.space_group_name_H-M   'P 1'
#
loop_
_entity.id
_entity.type
_entity.pdbx_description
1 polymer ?
#
loop_
_entity_poly.entity_id
_entity_poly.type
_entity_poly.pdbx_seq_one_letter_code
_entity_poly.pdbx_strand_id
1 'polypeptide(L)'
;MKVYGSGAVCLAHCDGSSTRSDVPLLVKTVTSLSGSSKEGRLELHLAGGFNDESKTSHKLSLSILGILFQLTLCVIMAEVYDSSRGLVKVGPCRWSPNLDIAFWLSQDDDTILKYLSTSPLAEPPHFVQHTKTTIQFLLEHPSSDGLFPGGQPQLYHRTETGDWERVV
;
A
#
# COMPACT_ATOMS: atom_id res chain seq x y z
N MET A 1 7.17 7.95 8.68
CA MET A 1 7.76 9.31 8.74
C MET A 1 6.96 10.15 9.72
N LYS A 2 7.64 10.97 10.52
CA LYS A 2 7.04 11.76 11.61
C LYS A 2 7.54 13.21 11.59
N VAL A 3 6.69 14.17 11.95
CA VAL A 3 7.07 15.57 12.24
C VAL A 3 6.92 15.80 13.74
N TYR A 4 8.02 16.15 14.43
CA TYR A 4 8.01 16.22 15.91
C TYR A 4 7.21 17.39 16.49
N GLY A 5 7.17 18.53 15.81
CA GLY A 5 6.46 19.71 16.33
C GLY A 5 4.93 19.56 16.28
N SER A 6 4.40 18.87 15.27
CA SER A 6 2.96 18.66 15.09
C SER A 6 2.47 17.29 15.57
N GLY A 7 3.37 16.32 15.74
CA GLY A 7 3.00 14.92 15.98
C GLY A 7 2.45 14.19 14.75
N ALA A 8 2.45 14.82 13.56
CA ALA A 8 1.96 14.20 12.34
C ALA A 8 2.80 12.98 11.96
N VAL A 9 2.13 11.88 11.61
CA VAL A 9 2.75 10.60 11.23
C VAL A 9 2.13 10.09 9.94
N CYS A 10 2.98 9.64 9.02
CA CYS A 10 2.57 8.88 7.84
C CYS A 10 3.34 7.56 7.79
N LEU A 11 2.65 6.48 7.45
CA LEU A 11 3.20 5.13 7.29
C LEU A 11 2.79 4.62 5.91
N ALA A 12 3.74 4.03 5.20
CA ALA A 12 3.51 3.39 3.91
C ALA A 12 4.31 2.10 3.80
N HIS A 13 3.79 1.17 3.01
CA HIS A 13 4.48 -0.03 2.58
C HIS A 13 4.87 0.18 1.12
N CYS A 14 6.17 0.24 0.83
CA CYS A 14 6.69 0.42 -0.53
C CYS A 14 7.26 -0.90 -1.04
N ASP A 15 6.85 -1.33 -2.24
CA ASP A 15 7.27 -2.61 -2.85
C ASP A 15 8.27 -2.44 -4.00
N GLY A 16 8.49 -1.21 -4.49
CA GLY A 16 9.38 -0.89 -5.60
C GLY A 16 8.69 -0.62 -6.93
N SER A 17 7.36 -0.78 -7.03
CA SER A 17 6.60 -0.56 -8.26
C SER A 17 6.56 0.92 -8.68
N SER A 18 6.38 1.82 -7.72
CA SER A 18 6.16 3.26 -7.98
C SER A 18 6.95 4.18 -7.03
N THR A 19 8.12 3.74 -6.53
CA THR A 19 8.88 4.46 -5.49
C THR A 19 9.13 5.94 -5.81
N ARG A 20 9.42 6.26 -7.08
CA ARG A 20 9.67 7.64 -7.57
C ARG A 20 8.51 8.58 -7.33
N SER A 21 7.30 8.06 -7.24
CA SER A 21 6.10 8.84 -6.98
C SER A 21 5.57 8.72 -5.56
N ASP A 22 5.80 7.57 -4.95
CA ASP A 22 5.23 7.18 -3.66
C ASP A 22 5.88 7.92 -2.50
N VAL A 23 7.21 8.05 -2.56
CA VAL A 23 7.99 8.70 -1.53
C VAL A 23 7.72 10.21 -1.46
N PRO A 24 7.67 10.96 -2.59
CA PRO A 24 7.26 12.36 -2.56
C PRO A 24 5.84 12.58 -2.03
N LEU A 25 4.89 11.67 -2.31
CA LEU A 25 3.55 11.74 -1.76
C LEU A 25 3.57 11.61 -0.23
N LEU A 26 4.32 10.67 0.32
CA LEU A 26 4.44 10.49 1.76
C LEU A 26 5.00 11.75 2.45
N VAL A 27 6.01 12.40 1.84
CA VAL A 27 6.54 13.69 2.31
C VAL A 27 5.48 14.78 2.25
N LYS A 28 4.75 14.89 1.13
CA LYS A 28 3.68 15.87 0.95
C LYS A 28 2.55 15.67 1.97
N THR A 29 2.10 14.44 2.19
CA THR A 29 1.01 14.14 3.13
C THR A 29 1.43 14.50 4.55
N VAL A 30 2.58 14.03 5.03
CA VAL A 30 3.01 14.31 6.41
C VAL A 30 3.30 15.79 6.66
N THR A 31 3.83 16.51 5.65
CA THR A 31 4.05 17.96 5.74
C THR A 31 2.73 18.74 5.73
N SER A 32 1.75 18.34 4.91
CA SER A 32 0.42 18.97 4.91
C SER A 32 -0.29 18.84 6.27
N LEU A 33 -0.11 17.69 6.94
CA LEU A 33 -0.63 17.44 8.28
C LEU A 33 0.09 18.22 9.38
N SER A 34 1.28 18.77 9.10
CA SER A 34 2.05 19.55 10.09
C SER A 34 1.57 21.00 10.27
N GLY A 35 0.60 21.45 9.45
CA GLY A 35 -0.01 22.78 9.57
C GLY A 35 0.99 23.92 9.42
N SER A 36 0.80 25.00 10.18
CA SER A 36 1.70 26.17 10.20
C SER A 36 2.88 26.03 11.17
N SER A 37 3.13 24.83 11.71
CA SER A 37 4.20 24.62 12.69
C SER A 37 5.55 24.79 12.01
N LYS A 38 6.17 25.96 12.17
CA LYS A 38 7.51 26.28 11.66
C LYS A 38 8.63 25.57 12.42
N GLU A 39 8.31 25.01 13.60
CA GLU A 39 9.21 24.19 14.39
C GLU A 39 8.84 22.72 14.21
N GLY A 40 9.80 21.95 13.70
CA GLY A 40 9.64 20.51 13.55
C GLY A 40 10.71 19.93 12.65
N ARG A 41 11.44 18.93 13.16
CA ARG A 41 12.30 18.06 12.36
C ARG A 41 11.45 16.93 11.77
N LEU A 42 11.70 16.63 10.50
CA LEU A 42 11.21 15.43 9.84
C LEU A 42 12.09 14.24 10.26
N GLU A 43 11.48 13.18 10.77
CA GLU A 43 12.16 11.93 11.06
C GLU A 43 11.65 10.81 10.15
N LEU A 44 12.60 10.17 9.48
CA LEU A 44 12.37 9.01 8.63
C LEU A 44 12.81 7.75 9.39
N HIS A 45 11.94 6.76 9.38
CA HIS A 45 12.24 5.41 9.81
C HIS A 45 11.98 4.49 8.62
N LEU A 46 12.97 3.69 8.26
CA LEU A 46 12.88 2.66 7.23
C LEU A 46 13.10 1.31 7.91
N ALA A 47 12.20 0.35 7.66
CA ALA A 47 12.27 -0.99 8.20
C ALA A 47 11.80 -2.00 7.14
N GLY A 48 12.40 -3.18 7.13
CA GLY A 48 12.11 -4.24 6.17
C GLY A 48 13.23 -4.47 5.16
N GLY A 49 12.99 -5.43 4.26
CA GLY A 49 14.00 -5.93 3.34
C GLY A 49 14.98 -6.91 4.01
N PHE A 50 15.63 -7.72 3.17
CA PHE A 50 16.70 -8.62 3.58
C PHE A 50 17.72 -8.74 2.46
N ASN A 51 18.84 -9.44 2.69
CA ASN A 51 19.83 -9.64 1.61
C ASN A 51 19.37 -10.74 0.65
N ASP A 52 18.45 -10.40 -0.25
CA ASP A 52 17.95 -11.30 -1.28
C ASP A 52 18.90 -11.41 -2.49
N GLU A 53 18.82 -12.53 -3.21
CA GLU A 53 19.66 -12.81 -4.39
C GLU A 53 19.40 -11.82 -5.54
N SER A 54 18.13 -11.43 -5.75
CA SER A 54 17.68 -10.51 -6.79
C SER A 54 18.07 -9.05 -6.54
N LYS A 55 18.64 -8.76 -5.35
CA LYS A 55 18.97 -7.42 -4.84
C LYS A 55 17.78 -6.48 -4.82
N THR A 56 16.57 -7.00 -4.71
CA THR A 56 15.31 -6.25 -4.68
C THR A 56 15.31 -5.29 -3.50
N SER A 57 15.61 -5.79 -2.29
CA SER A 57 15.63 -4.98 -1.06
C SER A 57 16.69 -3.88 -1.11
N HIS A 58 17.86 -4.20 -1.69
CA HIS A 58 18.95 -3.24 -1.87
C HIS A 58 18.57 -2.13 -2.86
N LYS A 59 18.03 -2.49 -4.03
CA LYS A 59 17.59 -1.54 -5.06
C LYS A 59 16.48 -0.63 -4.53
N LEU A 60 15.51 -1.18 -3.80
CA LEU A 60 14.43 -0.41 -3.19
C LEU A 60 14.96 0.58 -2.13
N SER A 61 15.83 0.13 -1.23
CA SER A 61 16.45 0.98 -0.22
C SER A 61 17.21 2.15 -0.85
N LEU A 62 18.03 1.89 -1.88
CA LEU A 62 18.74 2.93 -2.62
C LEU A 62 17.78 3.89 -3.33
N SER A 63 16.70 3.36 -3.92
CA SER A 63 15.69 4.18 -4.59
C SER A 63 15.01 5.13 -3.62
N ILE A 64 14.52 4.63 -2.48
CA ILE A 64 13.86 5.45 -1.45
C ILE A 64 14.80 6.55 -0.97
N LEU A 65 16.05 6.20 -0.61
CA LEU A 65 17.04 7.17 -0.15
C LEU A 65 17.33 8.21 -1.25
N GLY A 66 17.61 7.76 -2.47
CA GLY A 66 17.93 8.64 -3.60
C GLY A 66 16.81 9.65 -3.92
N ILE A 67 15.55 9.23 -3.85
CA ILE A 67 14.39 10.11 -4.11
C ILE A 67 14.25 11.16 -3.00
N LEU A 68 14.45 10.78 -1.74
CA LEU A 68 14.42 11.73 -0.63
C LEU A 68 15.50 12.81 -0.73
N PHE A 69 16.61 12.54 -1.42
CA PHE A 69 17.65 13.53 -1.69
C PHE A 69 17.34 14.46 -2.89
N GLN A 70 16.39 14.12 -3.76
CA GLN A 70 16.15 14.81 -5.05
C GLN A 70 14.77 15.45 -5.21
N LEU A 71 13.93 15.40 -4.17
CA LEU A 71 12.52 15.85 -4.08
C LEU A 71 11.95 16.54 -5.34
N THR A 72 11.39 15.75 -6.25
CA THR A 72 10.49 16.20 -7.32
C THR A 72 9.24 15.30 -7.30
N LEU A 73 8.06 15.87 -7.56
CA LEU A 73 6.75 15.25 -7.35
C LEU A 73 6.19 14.59 -8.63
N CYS A 74 5.75 13.34 -8.52
CA CYS A 74 4.78 12.64 -9.41
C CYS A 74 4.10 11.51 -8.57
N VAL A 75 3.02 10.83 -8.98
CA VAL A 75 2.14 10.01 -8.09
C VAL A 75 1.89 8.58 -8.59
N ILE A 76 1.94 7.52 -7.72
CA ILE A 76 1.08 6.29 -7.67
C ILE A 76 1.16 5.54 -6.28
N MET A 77 0.65 6.12 -5.18
CA MET A 77 0.28 5.38 -3.95
C MET A 77 -1.12 5.84 -3.51
N ALA A 78 -1.95 4.95 -2.99
CA ALA A 78 -3.29 5.28 -2.51
C ALA A 78 -3.26 5.79 -1.05
N GLU A 79 -3.70 7.03 -0.83
CA GLU A 79 -4.01 7.55 0.51
C GLU A 79 -5.39 7.03 0.95
N VAL A 80 -5.43 6.27 2.04
CA VAL A 80 -6.63 5.53 2.48
C VAL A 80 -7.26 6.05 3.78
N TYR A 81 -6.65 7.02 4.47
CA TYR A 81 -7.13 7.50 5.76
C TYR A 81 -7.29 9.02 5.77
N ASP A 82 -8.51 9.49 6.05
CA ASP A 82 -8.83 10.89 6.29
C ASP A 82 -8.74 11.19 7.79
N SER A 83 -7.61 11.76 8.21
CA SER A 83 -7.35 12.09 9.61
C SER A 83 -8.23 13.20 10.15
N SER A 84 -8.77 14.07 9.29
CA SER A 84 -9.66 15.16 9.70
C SER A 84 -11.04 14.66 10.12
N ARG A 85 -11.48 13.55 9.52
CA ARG A 85 -12.79 12.92 9.78
C ARG A 85 -12.70 11.63 10.59
N GLY A 86 -11.50 11.08 10.77
CA GLY A 86 -11.29 9.79 11.42
C GLY A 86 -11.83 8.61 10.61
N LEU A 87 -11.77 8.70 9.28
CA LEU A 87 -12.38 7.73 8.37
C LEU A 87 -11.33 7.01 7.53
N VAL A 88 -11.48 5.70 7.39
CA VAL A 88 -10.87 4.95 6.30
C VAL A 88 -11.73 5.14 5.05
N LYS A 89 -11.10 5.52 3.94
CA LYS A 89 -11.72 5.71 2.63
C LYS A 89 -11.11 4.74 1.63
N VAL A 90 -11.87 3.73 1.26
CA VAL A 90 -11.52 2.84 0.15
C VAL A 90 -12.17 3.41 -1.10
N GLY A 91 -11.36 4.02 -1.96
CA GLY A 91 -11.82 4.63 -3.21
C GLY A 91 -12.10 3.60 -4.31
N PRO A 92 -12.90 3.96 -5.32
CA PRO A 92 -13.06 3.14 -6.51
C PRO A 92 -11.69 2.89 -7.16
N CYS A 93 -11.37 1.64 -7.41
CA CYS A 93 -10.21 1.21 -8.17
C CYS A 93 -10.68 0.60 -9.50
N ARG A 94 -9.76 0.41 -10.45
CA ARG A 94 -10.09 -0.18 -11.75
C ARG A 94 -9.06 -1.26 -12.09
N TRP A 95 -9.55 -2.37 -12.60
CA TRP A 95 -8.75 -3.42 -13.22
C TRP A 95 -9.47 -3.90 -14.48
N SER A 96 -8.71 -4.54 -15.37
CA SER A 96 -9.29 -5.23 -16.51
C SER A 96 -9.58 -6.68 -16.12
N PRO A 97 -10.72 -7.25 -16.52
CA PRO A 97 -10.96 -8.68 -16.36
C PRO A 97 -9.81 -9.46 -17.01
N ASN A 98 -9.24 -10.41 -16.26
CA ASN A 98 -8.22 -11.30 -16.77
C ASN A 98 -8.59 -12.72 -16.33
N LEU A 99 -9.14 -13.53 -17.25
CA LEU A 99 -9.52 -14.90 -16.93
C LEU A 99 -8.31 -15.85 -16.86
N ASP A 100 -7.18 -15.47 -17.46
CA ASP A 100 -5.97 -16.30 -17.46
C ASP A 100 -5.39 -16.46 -16.04
N ILE A 101 -5.73 -15.56 -15.11
CA ILE A 101 -5.31 -15.71 -13.70
C ILE A 101 -5.94 -16.93 -13.03
N ALA A 102 -7.03 -17.48 -13.56
CA ALA A 102 -7.65 -18.71 -13.04
C ALA A 102 -6.70 -19.91 -13.11
N PHE A 103 -5.74 -19.90 -14.05
CA PHE A 103 -4.68 -20.90 -14.14
C PHE A 103 -3.92 -21.06 -12.81
N TRP A 104 -3.71 -19.97 -12.07
CA TRP A 104 -2.96 -19.98 -10.81
C TRP A 104 -3.69 -20.71 -9.69
N LEU A 105 -5.03 -20.80 -9.74
CA LEU A 105 -5.80 -21.50 -8.73
C LEU A 105 -5.56 -23.01 -8.74
N SER A 106 -5.16 -23.58 -9.89
CA SER A 106 -4.84 -25.00 -10.01
C SER A 106 -3.37 -25.35 -9.74
N GLN A 107 -2.51 -24.36 -9.50
CA GLN A 107 -1.10 -24.61 -9.26
C GLN A 107 -0.83 -25.02 -7.81
N ASP A 108 0.23 -25.82 -7.64
CA ASP A 108 0.78 -26.14 -6.33
C ASP A 108 1.47 -24.92 -5.67
N ASP A 109 1.71 -25.06 -4.37
CA ASP A 109 2.21 -23.98 -3.53
C ASP A 109 3.64 -23.55 -3.93
N ASP A 110 4.49 -24.50 -4.33
CA ASP A 110 5.87 -24.23 -4.75
C ASP A 110 5.89 -23.40 -6.05
N THR A 111 5.02 -23.74 -6.99
CA THR A 111 4.85 -23.00 -8.26
C THR A 111 4.34 -21.59 -7.99
N ILE A 112 3.35 -21.42 -7.11
CA ILE A 112 2.82 -20.10 -6.76
C ILE A 112 3.89 -19.25 -6.07
N LEU A 113 4.59 -19.80 -5.08
CA LEU A 113 5.69 -19.11 -4.41
C LEU A 113 6.73 -18.68 -5.44
N LYS A 114 7.17 -19.59 -6.30
CA LYS A 114 8.23 -19.31 -7.28
C LYS A 114 7.89 -18.19 -8.25
N TYR A 115 6.65 -18.10 -8.73
CA TYR A 115 6.28 -17.19 -9.81
C TYR A 115 5.52 -15.94 -9.36
N LEU A 116 4.87 -15.96 -8.20
CA LEU A 116 4.05 -14.84 -7.70
C LEU A 116 4.66 -14.14 -6.48
N SER A 117 5.72 -14.67 -5.86
CA SER A 117 6.50 -13.99 -4.83
C SER A 117 7.77 -13.34 -5.39
N THR A 118 8.18 -12.22 -4.79
CA THR A 118 9.52 -11.63 -5.05
C THR A 118 10.64 -12.32 -4.26
N SER A 119 10.29 -13.12 -3.25
CA SER A 119 11.19 -13.84 -2.36
C SER A 119 10.59 -15.17 -1.87
N PRO A 120 10.52 -16.21 -2.71
CA PRO A 120 9.78 -17.45 -2.44
C PRO A 120 10.15 -18.15 -1.11
N LEU A 121 11.41 -18.03 -0.68
CA LEU A 121 11.92 -18.66 0.55
C LEU A 121 11.71 -17.82 1.82
N ALA A 122 11.22 -16.59 1.69
CA ALA A 122 11.06 -15.64 2.81
C ALA A 122 9.59 -15.27 3.08
N GLU A 123 8.65 -15.84 2.32
CA GLU A 123 7.24 -15.57 2.49
C GLU A 123 6.66 -16.21 3.77
N PRO A 124 5.65 -15.58 4.40
CA PRO A 124 4.96 -16.17 5.53
C PRO A 124 4.18 -17.43 5.09
N PRO A 125 3.87 -18.35 6.03
CA PRO A 125 3.20 -19.61 5.72
C PRO A 125 1.81 -19.46 5.07
N HIS A 126 1.19 -18.28 5.16
CA HIS A 126 -0.15 -17.98 4.62
C HIS A 126 -0.11 -17.33 3.22
N PHE A 127 1.07 -17.08 2.65
CA PHE A 127 1.23 -16.31 1.41
C PHE A 127 0.43 -16.91 0.24
N VAL A 128 0.57 -18.21 0.02
CA VAL A 128 -0.10 -18.90 -1.09
C VAL A 128 -1.62 -18.86 -0.92
N GLN A 129 -2.11 -19.08 0.30
CA GLN A 129 -3.53 -18.99 0.61
C GLN A 129 -4.07 -17.58 0.31
N HIS A 130 -3.40 -16.53 0.80
CA HIS A 130 -3.80 -15.15 0.53
C HIS A 130 -3.77 -14.81 -0.97
N THR A 131 -2.79 -15.34 -1.70
CA THR A 131 -2.68 -15.17 -3.15
C THR A 131 -3.87 -15.81 -3.86
N LYS A 132 -4.21 -17.08 -3.55
CA LYS A 132 -5.36 -17.77 -4.13
C LYS A 132 -6.69 -17.06 -3.82
N THR A 133 -6.89 -16.61 -2.58
CA THR A 133 -8.08 -15.84 -2.20
C THR A 133 -8.17 -14.51 -2.97
N THR A 134 -7.05 -13.83 -3.19
CA THR A 134 -7.01 -12.59 -3.97
C THR A 134 -7.37 -12.83 -5.43
N ILE A 135 -6.84 -13.91 -6.03
CA ILE A 135 -7.15 -14.30 -7.40
C ILE A 135 -8.63 -14.68 -7.54
N GLN A 136 -9.16 -15.46 -6.58
CA GLN A 136 -10.59 -15.80 -6.55
C GLN A 136 -11.47 -14.55 -6.46
N PHE A 137 -11.12 -13.59 -5.60
CA PHE A 137 -11.84 -12.32 -5.49
C PHE A 137 -11.89 -11.57 -6.82
N LEU A 138 -10.76 -11.49 -7.54
CA LEU A 138 -10.68 -10.82 -8.85
C LEU A 138 -11.51 -11.54 -9.93
N LEU A 139 -11.61 -12.87 -9.87
CA LEU A 139 -12.43 -13.65 -10.80
C LEU A 139 -13.94 -13.48 -10.52
N GLU A 140 -14.32 -13.41 -9.25
CA GLU A 140 -15.71 -13.15 -8.81
C GLU A 140 -16.13 -11.71 -9.09
N HIS A 141 -15.18 -10.77 -9.14
CA HIS A 141 -15.39 -9.35 -9.41
C HIS A 141 -14.57 -8.90 -10.63
N PRO A 142 -14.99 -9.25 -11.86
CA PRO A 142 -14.24 -8.91 -13.08
C PRO A 142 -14.14 -7.38 -13.31
N SER A 143 -15.01 -6.60 -12.67
CA SER A 143 -14.91 -5.15 -12.56
C SER A 143 -15.22 -4.71 -11.12
N SER A 144 -14.84 -3.47 -10.80
CA SER A 144 -15.07 -2.87 -9.48
C SER A 144 -16.45 -2.22 -9.33
N ASP A 145 -17.26 -2.16 -10.39
CA ASP A 145 -18.55 -1.44 -10.39
C ASP A 145 -19.52 -1.95 -9.31
N GLY A 146 -19.54 -3.27 -9.08
CA GLY A 146 -20.34 -3.88 -8.01
C GLY A 146 -19.85 -3.57 -6.60
N LEU A 147 -18.56 -3.25 -6.44
CA LEU A 147 -17.94 -2.91 -5.16
C LEU A 147 -18.10 -1.42 -4.82
N PHE A 148 -18.27 -0.57 -5.84
CA PHE A 148 -18.43 0.88 -5.69
C PHE A 148 -19.66 1.38 -6.46
N PRO A 149 -20.88 1.12 -5.96
CA PRO A 149 -22.11 1.57 -6.61
C PRO A 149 -22.09 3.09 -6.84
N GLY A 150 -22.37 3.51 -8.07
CA GLY A 150 -22.33 4.93 -8.46
C GLY A 150 -20.95 5.58 -8.37
N GLY A 151 -19.88 4.77 -8.36
CA GLY A 151 -18.50 5.25 -8.22
C GLY A 151 -18.20 5.86 -6.85
N GLN A 152 -19.01 5.56 -5.83
CA GLN A 152 -18.82 6.09 -4.49
C GLN A 152 -17.79 5.29 -3.70
N PRO A 153 -16.92 5.95 -2.92
CA PRO A 153 -15.98 5.27 -2.04
C PRO A 153 -16.73 4.54 -0.92
N GLN A 154 -16.14 3.47 -0.40
CA GLN A 154 -16.58 2.88 0.85
C GLN A 154 -15.89 3.60 2.01
N LEU A 155 -16.68 4.06 2.99
CA LEU A 155 -16.19 4.77 4.15
C LEU A 155 -16.35 3.88 5.38
N TYR A 156 -15.35 3.90 6.26
CA TYR A 156 -15.36 3.17 7.51
C TYR A 156 -14.95 4.09 8.65
N HIS A 157 -15.63 3.99 9.79
CA HIS A 157 -15.28 4.69 11.03
C HIS A 157 -14.90 3.68 12.11
N ARG A 158 -14.11 4.15 13.07
CA ARG A 158 -13.72 3.32 14.21
C ARG A 158 -14.79 3.42 15.29
N THR A 159 -15.23 2.27 15.81
CA THR A 159 -16.18 2.18 16.92
C THR A 159 -15.49 2.46 18.26
N GLU A 160 -16.29 2.65 19.31
CA GLU A 160 -15.78 2.77 20.68
C GLU A 160 -15.07 1.49 21.17
N THR A 161 -15.47 0.32 20.66
CA THR A 161 -14.80 -0.98 20.93
C THR A 161 -13.50 -1.13 20.14
N GLY A 162 -13.25 -0.26 19.16
CA GLY A 162 -12.03 -0.20 18.37
C GLY A 162 -12.10 -0.92 17.02
N ASP A 163 -13.26 -1.50 16.69
CA ASP A 163 -13.56 -2.16 15.41
C ASP A 163 -13.81 -1.13 14.29
N TRP A 164 -13.74 -1.58 13.03
CA TRP A 164 -14.07 -0.75 11.87
C TRP A 164 -15.45 -1.12 11.32
N GLU A 165 -16.35 -0.14 11.27
CA GLU A 165 -17.71 -0.30 10.74
C GLU A 165 -17.90 0.54 9.49
N ARG A 166 -18.65 -0.01 8.52
CA ARG A 166 -18.97 0.69 7.28
C ARG A 166 -19.98 1.78 7.57
N VAL A 167 -19.68 3.00 7.16
CA VAL A 167 -20.62 4.12 7.16
C VAL A 167 -21.66 3.84 6.06
N VAL A 168 -22.92 3.67 6.46
CA VAL A 168 -24.06 3.43 5.54
C VAL A 168 -24.49 4.73 4.88
#